data_AF-A0A9W8D2L5-F1
#
_entry.id   AF-A0A9W8D2L5-F1
#
_cell.length_a   1.000
_cell.length_b   1.000
_cell.length_c   1.000
_cell.angle_alpha   90.00
_cell.angle_beta   90.00
_cell.angle_gamma   90.00
#
_symmetry.space_group_name_H-M   'P 1'
#
loop_
_entity.id
_entity.type
_entity.pdbx_description
1 polymer ?
#
loop_
_entity_poly.entity_id
_entity_poly.type
_entity_poly.pdbx_seq_one_letter_code
_entity_poly.pdbx_strand_id
1 'polypeptide(L)'
;MEEYKDRVLLLVQDKLQISMDTETAGDGTRRRRRSSASQKEMPRRTVVGDVLGHAPVSIDLCLNMVLTNRDTIDRLAVFASAPQDMRLRDQAQDAIESVFCVLLRGIGNHVRPAYARVVAELKDLEHSVMATMQTDQSALAQLEQQTRSSFIRAELRFFELIHLCDLCVQILEIYFKSFMTAFIDEHDFLNTCNQERKALERAVDDSVAVGMDCVIEIIMRQTQHIVDTQMSADYSPDSNVSLTLTPTVACTRAVQFLGESTVILQSMTGHRQMRTVFLGEIGVRLFYVLLEHIKRFRITEPGGFQLIADLNLYYDWAAEHVDPETLRYFTALKDLANCFILAPRDLRGFLQDQYSRRTFDGVMRSEEVYDVVACRSDYRNIRTQVEGHCDFM
;
A
#
# COMPACT_ATOMS: atom_id res chain seq x y z
N MET A 1 8.56 -13.29 -5.27
CA MET A 1 7.14 -13.24 -5.69
C MET A 1 7.00 -13.10 -7.20
N GLU A 2 7.70 -12.16 -7.87
CA GLU A 2 7.61 -12.03 -9.34
C GLU A 2 8.05 -13.29 -10.10
N GLU A 3 9.20 -13.89 -9.76
CA GLU A 3 9.63 -15.15 -10.40
C GLU A 3 8.60 -16.29 -10.21
N TYR A 4 7.92 -16.30 -9.05
CA TYR A 4 6.84 -17.26 -8.79
C TYR A 4 5.62 -16.98 -9.67
N LYS A 5 5.21 -15.71 -9.77
CA LYS A 5 4.15 -15.23 -10.65
C LYS A 5 4.43 -15.64 -12.09
N ASP A 6 5.61 -15.35 -12.63
CA ASP A 6 6.00 -15.70 -14.00
C ASP A 6 5.93 -17.22 -14.24
N ARG A 7 6.44 -18.03 -13.29
CA ARG A 7 6.37 -19.49 -13.39
C ARG A 7 4.93 -20.01 -13.40
N VAL A 8 4.05 -19.45 -12.57
CA VAL A 8 2.64 -19.83 -12.55
C VAL A 8 1.96 -19.43 -13.86
N LEU A 9 2.21 -18.22 -14.36
CA LEU A 9 1.62 -17.73 -15.60
C LEU A 9 2.09 -18.55 -16.82
N LEU A 10 3.36 -18.94 -16.88
CA LEU A 10 3.87 -19.86 -17.91
C LEU A 10 3.17 -21.23 -17.85
N LEU A 11 2.99 -21.77 -16.64
CA LEU A 11 2.27 -23.03 -16.45
C LEU A 11 0.78 -22.92 -16.83
N VAL A 12 0.16 -21.78 -16.57
CA VAL A 12 -1.21 -21.47 -17.03
C VAL A 12 -1.27 -21.46 -18.54
N GLN A 13 -0.34 -20.77 -19.22
CA GLN A 13 -0.29 -20.69 -20.68
C GLN A 13 -0.10 -22.07 -21.32
N ASP A 14 0.83 -22.88 -20.79
CA ASP A 14 1.07 -24.26 -21.24
C ASP A 14 -0.17 -25.14 -21.05
N LYS A 15 -0.77 -25.11 -19.85
CA LYS A 15 -1.97 -25.90 -19.56
C LYS A 15 -3.20 -25.43 -20.30
N LEU A 16 -3.32 -24.13 -20.58
CA LEU A 16 -4.40 -23.57 -21.39
C LEU A 16 -4.18 -23.79 -22.91
N GLN A 17 -3.07 -24.41 -23.32
CA GLN A 17 -2.71 -24.66 -24.72
C GLN A 17 -2.74 -23.39 -25.59
N ILE A 18 -2.30 -22.27 -25.03
CA ILE A 18 -2.18 -21.02 -25.77
C ILE A 18 -0.96 -21.15 -26.69
N SER A 19 -1.18 -21.35 -28.00
CA SER A 19 -0.11 -21.29 -29.01
C SER A 19 0.43 -19.86 -29.05
N MET A 20 1.75 -19.69 -28.90
CA MET A 20 2.41 -18.49 -29.39
C MET A 20 2.41 -18.55 -30.91
N ASP A 21 1.37 -18.01 -31.54
CA ASP A 21 1.44 -17.67 -32.95
C ASP A 21 2.27 -16.39 -33.09
N THR A 22 3.60 -16.54 -33.02
CA THR A 22 4.50 -15.61 -33.70
C THR A 22 4.35 -15.88 -35.19
N GLU A 23 3.64 -15.00 -35.88
CA GLU A 23 3.58 -14.95 -37.33
C GLU A 23 4.99 -15.06 -37.94
N THR A 24 5.27 -16.16 -38.63
CA THR A 24 6.00 -16.13 -39.90
C THR A 24 5.59 -17.37 -40.70
N ALA A 25 4.95 -17.13 -41.83
CA ALA A 25 4.51 -18.13 -42.79
C ALA A 25 5.69 -18.89 -43.41
N GLY A 26 5.52 -20.20 -43.59
CA GLY A 26 6.50 -21.04 -44.29
C GLY A 26 6.13 -22.52 -44.35
N ASP A 27 5.25 -22.85 -45.30
CA ASP A 27 5.09 -24.10 -46.06
C ASP A 27 5.57 -25.47 -45.51
N GLY A 28 4.68 -26.47 -45.64
CA GLY A 28 5.11 -27.82 -46.02
C GLY A 28 4.98 -28.95 -45.00
N THR A 29 4.06 -29.87 -45.32
CA THR A 29 4.10 -31.32 -45.02
C THR A 29 3.41 -31.83 -43.75
N ARG A 30 2.14 -32.20 -43.92
CA ARG A 30 1.30 -33.00 -43.02
C ARG A 30 1.88 -34.42 -42.88
N ARG A 31 2.47 -34.77 -41.73
CA ARG A 31 2.88 -36.15 -41.41
C ARG A 31 2.16 -36.65 -40.16
N ARG A 32 1.16 -37.52 -40.36
CA ARG A 32 0.48 -38.30 -39.31
C ARG A 32 1.53 -39.08 -38.49
N ARG A 33 1.71 -38.72 -37.21
CA ARG A 33 2.41 -39.56 -36.23
C ARG A 33 1.38 -40.31 -35.38
N ARG A 34 1.45 -41.63 -35.44
CA ARG A 34 0.73 -42.58 -34.57
C ARG A 34 1.16 -42.35 -33.13
N SER A 35 0.20 -42.20 -32.22
CA SER A 35 0.42 -42.19 -30.78
C SER A 35 0.72 -43.62 -30.30
N SER A 36 1.97 -43.88 -29.93
CA SER A 36 2.32 -45.03 -29.09
C SER A 36 1.88 -44.74 -27.66
N ALA A 37 1.11 -45.66 -27.08
CA ALA A 37 0.72 -45.64 -25.69
C ALA A 37 1.96 -45.74 -24.80
N SER A 38 2.36 -44.63 -24.18
CA SER A 38 3.24 -44.62 -23.01
C SER A 38 2.42 -44.20 -21.80
N GLN A 39 2.70 -44.91 -20.70
CA GLN A 39 2.00 -44.90 -19.43
C GLN A 39 1.53 -43.50 -19.00
N LYS A 40 0.23 -43.39 -18.67
CA LYS A 40 -0.32 -42.31 -17.86
C LYS A 40 0.36 -42.32 -16.50
N GLU A 41 1.46 -41.59 -16.36
CA GLU A 41 1.78 -41.01 -15.06
C GLU A 41 0.74 -39.93 -14.79
N MET A 42 -0.13 -40.18 -13.79
CA MET A 42 -0.90 -39.09 -13.19
C MET A 42 0.10 -38.00 -12.79
N PRO A 43 -0.17 -36.72 -13.08
CA PRO A 43 0.72 -35.65 -12.65
C PRO A 43 0.79 -35.71 -11.12
N ARG A 44 1.94 -36.17 -10.61
CA ARG A 44 2.28 -36.11 -9.21
C ARG A 44 2.08 -34.67 -8.76
N ARG A 45 1.31 -34.51 -7.67
CA ARG A 45 1.11 -33.28 -6.87
C ARG A 45 2.16 -32.23 -7.23
N THR A 46 1.73 -31.19 -7.96
CA THR A 46 2.58 -30.04 -8.26
C THR A 46 3.12 -29.46 -6.96
N VAL A 47 4.39 -29.09 -7.03
CA VAL A 47 5.32 -28.76 -5.95
C VAL A 47 4.99 -27.40 -5.32
N VAL A 48 3.83 -27.29 -4.69
CA VAL A 48 3.40 -26.05 -4.03
C VAL A 48 2.71 -26.40 -2.72
N GLY A 49 3.47 -26.38 -1.64
CA GLY A 49 2.94 -26.67 -0.32
C GLY A 49 4.01 -27.23 0.59
N ASP A 50 4.87 -26.35 1.11
CA ASP A 50 5.52 -26.55 2.42
C ASP A 50 6.30 -25.33 2.92
N VAL A 51 6.49 -24.26 2.11
CA VAL A 51 7.12 -23.02 2.61
C VAL A 51 6.12 -22.11 3.36
N LEU A 52 4.81 -22.27 3.13
CA LEU A 52 3.78 -21.35 3.62
C LEU A 52 2.58 -22.13 4.20
N GLY A 53 2.71 -22.59 5.44
CA GLY A 53 1.69 -23.41 6.13
C GLY A 53 0.30 -22.76 6.29
N HIS A 54 0.15 -21.46 5.98
CA HIS A 54 -1.11 -20.71 6.08
C HIS A 54 -1.24 -19.60 5.02
N ALA A 55 -0.98 -19.90 3.74
CA ALA A 55 -1.27 -18.93 2.68
C ALA A 55 -2.79 -18.60 2.70
N PRO A 56 -3.19 -17.32 2.77
CA PRO A 56 -4.59 -16.92 2.93
C PRO A 56 -5.44 -17.26 1.71
N VAL A 57 -4.80 -17.42 0.54
CA VAL A 57 -5.39 -17.83 -0.75
C VAL A 57 -4.52 -18.92 -1.37
N SER A 58 -5.13 -20.02 -1.79
CA SER A 58 -4.48 -21.08 -2.56
C SER A 58 -4.58 -20.83 -4.07
N ILE A 59 -3.43 -20.65 -4.74
CA ILE A 59 -3.33 -20.52 -6.19
C ILE A 59 -3.66 -21.84 -6.89
N ASP A 60 -3.24 -22.98 -6.34
CA ASP A 60 -3.58 -24.29 -6.89
C ASP A 60 -5.08 -24.54 -6.95
N LEU A 61 -5.83 -24.11 -5.94
CA LEU A 61 -7.28 -24.20 -5.97
C LEU A 61 -7.85 -23.36 -7.11
N CYS A 62 -7.40 -22.11 -7.27
CA CYS A 62 -7.81 -21.23 -8.36
C CYS A 62 -7.53 -21.87 -9.73
N LEU A 63 -6.32 -22.38 -9.95
CA LEU A 63 -5.95 -23.08 -11.19
C LEU A 63 -6.82 -24.29 -11.45
N ASN A 64 -7.07 -25.13 -10.44
CA ASN A 64 -7.91 -26.31 -10.62
C ASN A 64 -9.36 -25.95 -10.92
N MET A 65 -9.89 -24.86 -10.34
CA MET A 65 -11.22 -24.34 -10.67
C MET A 65 -11.28 -23.89 -12.14
N VAL A 66 -10.27 -23.16 -12.62
CA VAL A 66 -10.18 -22.73 -14.03
C VAL A 66 -10.08 -23.91 -14.98
N LEU A 67 -9.22 -24.89 -14.71
CA LEU A 67 -9.07 -26.08 -15.55
C LEU A 67 -10.36 -26.92 -15.58
N THR A 68 -11.02 -27.09 -14.45
CA THR A 68 -12.30 -27.80 -14.37
C THR A 68 -13.40 -27.07 -15.15
N ASN A 69 -13.40 -25.73 -15.08
CA ASN A 69 -14.31 -24.90 -15.85
C ASN A 69 -14.09 -25.07 -17.36
N ARG A 70 -12.83 -25.01 -17.82
CA ARG A 70 -12.46 -25.26 -19.21
C ARG A 70 -12.93 -26.63 -19.70
N ASP A 71 -12.61 -27.70 -18.99
CA ASP A 71 -13.03 -29.06 -19.35
C ASP A 71 -14.56 -29.19 -19.45
N THR A 72 -15.29 -28.42 -18.63
CA THR A 72 -16.76 -28.37 -18.66
C THR A 72 -17.26 -27.62 -19.88
N ILE A 73 -16.67 -26.47 -20.19
CA ILE A 73 -17.03 -25.65 -21.36
C ILE A 73 -16.68 -26.37 -22.66
N ASP A 74 -15.54 -27.06 -22.75
CA ASP A 74 -15.18 -27.87 -23.94
C ASP A 74 -16.25 -28.93 -24.25
N ARG A 75 -16.88 -29.52 -23.23
CA ARG A 75 -17.99 -30.47 -23.40
C ARG A 75 -19.26 -29.77 -23.87
N LEU A 76 -19.56 -28.58 -23.36
CA LEU A 76 -20.73 -27.78 -23.76
C LEU A 76 -20.56 -27.19 -25.16
N ALA A 77 -19.34 -26.84 -25.56
CA ALA A 77 -19.00 -26.26 -26.85
C ALA A 77 -19.40 -27.18 -28.02
N VAL A 78 -19.36 -28.50 -27.83
CA VAL A 78 -19.85 -29.49 -28.82
C VAL A 78 -21.32 -29.25 -29.17
N PHE A 79 -22.15 -28.87 -28.19
CA PHE A 79 -23.56 -28.56 -28.40
C PHE A 79 -23.77 -27.13 -28.91
N ALA A 80 -22.91 -26.18 -28.51
CA ALA A 80 -22.92 -24.82 -29.03
C ALA A 80 -22.56 -24.74 -30.54
N SER A 81 -21.87 -25.75 -31.07
CA SER A 81 -21.59 -25.89 -32.51
C SER A 81 -22.77 -26.43 -33.34
N ALA A 82 -23.94 -26.67 -32.73
CA ALA A 82 -25.15 -27.09 -33.46
C ALA A 82 -25.64 -25.99 -34.44
N PRO A 83 -26.46 -26.36 -35.45
CA PRO A 83 -27.03 -25.41 -36.40
C PRO A 83 -27.78 -24.27 -35.71
N GLN A 84 -27.73 -23.06 -36.30
CA GLN A 84 -28.29 -21.83 -35.71
C GLN A 84 -29.79 -21.92 -35.38
N ASP A 85 -30.54 -22.74 -36.12
CA ASP A 85 -31.99 -22.87 -35.93
C ASP A 85 -32.39 -23.76 -34.75
N MET A 86 -31.41 -24.41 -34.10
CA MET A 86 -31.65 -25.36 -33.04
C MET A 86 -31.57 -24.68 -31.66
N ARG A 87 -32.69 -24.69 -30.92
CA ARG A 87 -32.76 -24.21 -29.53
C ARG A 87 -31.68 -24.76 -28.59
N LEU A 88 -31.15 -25.94 -28.90
CA LEU A 88 -30.06 -26.57 -28.15
C LEU A 88 -28.78 -25.72 -28.15
N ARG A 89 -28.52 -25.00 -29.25
CA ARG A 89 -27.36 -24.10 -29.37
C ARG A 89 -27.47 -22.96 -28.37
N ASP A 90 -28.60 -22.25 -28.37
CA ASP A 90 -28.84 -21.10 -27.48
C ASP A 90 -28.75 -21.55 -26.02
N GLN A 91 -29.38 -22.68 -25.68
CA GLN A 91 -29.27 -23.28 -24.34
C GLN A 91 -27.84 -23.66 -23.95
N ALA A 92 -27.03 -24.13 -24.90
CA ALA A 92 -25.62 -24.44 -24.65
C ALA A 92 -24.78 -23.17 -24.45
N GLN A 93 -25.06 -22.10 -25.18
CA GLN A 93 -24.40 -20.79 -24.99
C GLN A 93 -24.75 -20.20 -23.61
N ASP A 94 -26.02 -20.18 -23.24
CA ASP A 94 -26.48 -19.75 -21.90
C ASP A 94 -25.82 -20.57 -20.78
N ALA A 95 -25.69 -21.89 -21.00
CA ALA A 95 -25.03 -22.78 -20.04
C ALA A 95 -23.53 -22.49 -19.90
N ILE A 96 -22.82 -22.18 -21.00
CA ILE A 96 -21.41 -21.79 -20.98
C ILE A 96 -21.22 -20.53 -20.13
N GLU A 97 -22.05 -19.50 -20.38
CA GLU A 97 -22.02 -18.26 -19.60
C GLU A 97 -22.30 -18.50 -18.12
N SER A 98 -23.34 -19.30 -17.81
CA SER A 98 -23.68 -19.65 -16.44
C SER A 98 -22.55 -20.39 -15.73
N VAL A 99 -21.90 -21.35 -16.41
CA VAL A 99 -20.78 -22.12 -15.85
C VAL A 99 -19.56 -21.22 -15.60
N PHE A 100 -19.27 -20.29 -16.50
CA PHE A 100 -18.22 -19.29 -16.28
C PHE A 100 -18.53 -18.35 -15.11
N CYS A 101 -19.77 -17.88 -14.97
CA CYS A 101 -20.19 -17.10 -13.80
C CYS A 101 -20.00 -17.86 -12.48
N VAL A 102 -20.23 -19.19 -12.47
CA VAL A 102 -19.98 -20.03 -11.28
C VAL A 102 -18.49 -20.07 -10.92
N LEU A 103 -17.59 -20.12 -11.91
CA LEU A 103 -16.14 -20.01 -11.67
C LEU A 103 -15.78 -18.67 -11.02
N LEU A 104 -16.25 -17.55 -11.59
CA LEU A 104 -15.97 -16.21 -11.07
C LEU A 104 -16.42 -16.05 -9.61
N ARG A 105 -17.65 -16.47 -9.31
CA ARG A 105 -18.19 -16.47 -7.94
C ARG A 105 -17.42 -17.43 -7.03
N GLY A 106 -17.00 -18.58 -7.53
CA GLY A 106 -16.17 -19.54 -6.80
C GLY A 106 -14.84 -18.96 -6.36
N ILE A 107 -14.13 -18.28 -7.27
CA ILE A 107 -12.87 -17.59 -6.95
C ILE A 107 -13.13 -16.40 -6.03
N GLY A 108 -14.21 -15.64 -6.23
CA GLY A 108 -14.63 -14.60 -5.30
C GLY A 108 -14.86 -15.11 -3.87
N ASN A 109 -15.48 -16.28 -3.71
CA ASN A 109 -15.69 -16.92 -2.40
C ASN A 109 -14.41 -17.47 -1.77
N HIS A 110 -13.36 -17.66 -2.55
CA HIS A 110 -12.04 -18.02 -2.05
C HIS A 110 -11.25 -16.79 -1.57
N VAL A 111 -11.33 -15.69 -2.32
CA VAL A 111 -10.58 -14.45 -2.07
C VAL A 111 -11.21 -13.57 -0.98
N ARG A 112 -12.53 -13.35 -1.01
CA ARG A 112 -13.20 -12.41 -0.07
C ARG A 112 -13.01 -12.80 1.41
N PRO A 113 -13.15 -14.07 1.83
CA PRO A 113 -12.92 -14.44 3.23
C PRO A 113 -11.47 -14.30 3.65
N ALA A 114 -10.52 -14.41 2.71
CA ALA A 114 -9.10 -14.21 2.98
C ALA A 114 -8.81 -12.76 3.37
N TYR A 115 -9.31 -11.80 2.58
CA TYR A 115 -9.22 -10.38 2.92
C TYR A 115 -9.96 -10.06 4.23
N ALA A 116 -11.18 -10.58 4.40
CA ALA A 116 -11.96 -10.31 5.61
C ALA A 116 -11.21 -10.73 6.89
N ARG A 117 -10.50 -11.87 6.88
CA ARG A 117 -9.68 -12.31 8.02
C ARG A 117 -8.49 -11.40 8.29
N VAL A 118 -7.73 -11.03 7.26
CA VAL A 118 -6.53 -10.18 7.43
C VAL A 118 -6.94 -8.76 7.85
N VAL A 119 -8.01 -8.21 7.28
CA VAL A 119 -8.53 -6.91 7.67
C VAL A 119 -9.04 -6.92 9.11
N ALA A 120 -9.69 -8.01 9.55
CA ALA A 120 -10.09 -8.16 10.95
C ALA A 120 -8.87 -8.20 11.89
N GLU A 121 -7.82 -8.95 11.54
CA GLU A 121 -6.55 -8.99 12.29
C GLU A 121 -5.91 -7.58 12.38
N LEU A 122 -5.90 -6.82 11.29
CA LEU A 122 -5.40 -5.44 11.28
C LEU A 122 -6.25 -4.52 12.17
N LYS A 123 -7.58 -4.60 12.12
CA LYS A 123 -8.46 -3.79 12.98
C LYS A 123 -8.31 -4.12 14.47
N ASP A 124 -8.16 -5.40 14.80
CA ASP A 124 -7.90 -5.82 16.18
C ASP A 124 -6.56 -5.25 16.68
N LEU A 125 -5.53 -5.23 15.83
CA LEU A 125 -4.26 -4.59 16.12
C LEU A 125 -4.39 -3.07 16.27
N GLU A 126 -5.16 -2.42 15.41
CA GLU A 126 -5.47 -0.99 15.50
C GLU A 126 -6.08 -0.63 16.88
N HIS A 127 -7.07 -1.42 17.32
CA HIS A 127 -7.67 -1.27 18.65
C HIS A 127 -6.67 -1.57 19.79
N SER A 128 -5.82 -2.58 19.62
CA SER A 128 -4.76 -2.92 20.59
C SER A 128 -3.75 -1.78 20.76
N VAL A 129 -3.35 -1.12 19.68
CA VAL A 129 -2.48 0.06 19.73
C VAL A 129 -3.15 1.17 20.54
N MET A 130 -4.43 1.46 20.29
CA MET A 130 -5.17 2.47 21.06
C MET A 130 -5.23 2.15 22.56
N ALA A 131 -5.47 0.90 22.92
CA ALA A 131 -5.54 0.48 24.32
C ALA A 131 -4.18 0.59 25.02
N THR A 132 -3.09 0.26 24.31
CA THR A 132 -1.72 0.35 24.83
C THR A 132 -1.34 1.79 25.19
N MET A 133 -1.79 2.77 24.40
CA MET A 133 -1.54 4.21 24.65
C MET A 133 -2.14 4.75 25.96
N GLN A 134 -3.03 4.00 26.63
CA GLN A 134 -3.69 4.40 27.88
C GLN A 134 -3.07 3.73 29.14
N THR A 135 -1.98 2.97 29.01
CA THR A 135 -1.46 2.09 30.10
C THR A 135 -0.11 2.57 30.65
N ASP A 136 0.15 2.38 31.96
CA ASP A 136 1.33 2.87 32.71
C ASP A 136 2.71 2.28 32.31
N GLN A 137 3.78 3.03 32.64
CA GLN A 137 5.09 3.08 31.96
C GLN A 137 6.04 1.86 31.99
N SER A 138 5.99 0.94 32.95
CA SER A 138 7.10 -0.05 33.11
C SER A 138 6.93 -1.38 32.39
N ALA A 139 5.70 -1.80 32.07
CA ALA A 139 5.41 -2.99 31.25
C ALA A 139 5.22 -2.66 29.76
N LEU A 140 5.23 -1.37 29.43
CA LEU A 140 4.84 -0.84 28.14
C LEU A 140 5.82 -1.21 27.02
N ALA A 141 7.12 -1.21 27.29
CA ALA A 141 8.14 -1.47 26.26
C ALA A 141 8.08 -2.89 25.67
N GLN A 142 7.80 -3.90 26.50
CA GLN A 142 7.67 -5.29 26.02
C GLN A 142 6.37 -5.47 25.22
N LEU A 143 5.28 -4.85 25.68
CA LEU A 143 3.99 -4.89 24.99
C LEU A 143 4.04 -4.11 23.66
N GLU A 144 4.72 -2.97 23.62
CA GLU A 144 4.96 -2.17 22.41
C GLU A 144 5.75 -2.99 21.38
N GLN A 145 6.85 -3.65 21.80
CA GLN A 145 7.64 -4.49 20.91
C GLN A 145 6.83 -5.70 20.39
N GLN A 146 6.01 -6.32 21.24
CA GLN A 146 5.13 -7.41 20.81
C GLN A 146 4.08 -6.93 19.80
N THR A 147 3.46 -5.78 20.05
CA THR A 147 2.46 -5.16 19.17
C THR A 147 3.09 -4.80 17.82
N ARG A 148 4.28 -4.17 17.83
CA ARG A 148 5.08 -3.87 16.64
C ARG A 148 5.39 -5.13 15.82
N SER A 149 5.87 -6.19 16.47
CA SER A 149 6.18 -7.45 15.77
C SER A 149 4.94 -8.14 15.19
N SER A 150 3.79 -7.99 15.84
CA SER A 150 2.51 -8.53 15.38
C SER A 150 1.99 -7.72 14.19
N PHE A 151 2.12 -6.39 14.24
CA PHE A 151 1.80 -5.50 13.13
C PHE A 151 2.63 -5.81 11.88
N ILE A 152 3.96 -5.87 11.98
CA ILE A 152 4.87 -6.21 10.87
C ILE A 152 4.47 -7.54 10.21
N ARG A 153 4.06 -8.53 11.01
CA ARG A 153 3.61 -9.83 10.49
C ARG A 153 2.27 -9.72 9.75
N ALA A 154 1.32 -8.98 10.30
CA ALA A 154 0.01 -8.77 9.68
C ALA A 154 0.16 -7.96 8.37
N GLU A 155 1.02 -6.94 8.38
CA GLU A 155 1.37 -6.13 7.22
C GLU A 155 1.99 -6.97 6.09
N LEU A 156 2.99 -7.81 6.40
CA LEU A 156 3.60 -8.74 5.44
C LEU A 156 2.55 -9.69 4.82
N ARG A 157 1.68 -10.27 5.65
CA ARG A 157 0.60 -11.16 5.18
C ARG A 157 -0.40 -10.44 4.29
N PHE A 158 -0.72 -9.18 4.62
CA PHE A 158 -1.63 -8.37 3.82
C PHE A 158 -1.05 -8.08 2.43
N PHE A 159 0.22 -7.69 2.34
CA PHE A 159 0.88 -7.46 1.06
C PHE A 159 1.12 -8.74 0.26
N GLU A 160 1.41 -9.86 0.92
CA GLU A 160 1.44 -11.18 0.29
C GLU A 160 0.06 -11.53 -0.31
N LEU A 161 -1.02 -11.29 0.43
CA LEU A 161 -2.39 -11.52 -0.05
C LEU A 161 -2.72 -10.68 -1.29
N ILE A 162 -2.31 -9.41 -1.33
CA ILE A 162 -2.45 -8.55 -2.52
C ILE A 162 -1.81 -9.22 -3.74
N HIS A 163 -0.57 -9.70 -3.61
CA HIS A 163 0.13 -10.37 -4.71
C HIS A 163 -0.54 -11.67 -5.17
N LEU A 164 -1.02 -12.49 -4.23
CA LEU A 164 -1.71 -13.74 -4.55
C LEU A 164 -3.06 -13.49 -5.23
N CYS A 165 -3.80 -12.48 -4.81
CA CYS A 165 -5.08 -12.09 -5.40
C CYS A 165 -4.93 -11.48 -6.79
N ASP A 166 -3.93 -10.62 -6.99
CA ASP A 166 -3.55 -10.11 -8.31
C ASP A 166 -3.24 -11.26 -9.28
N LEU A 167 -2.50 -12.27 -8.83
CA LEU A 167 -2.24 -13.47 -9.63
C LEU A 167 -3.52 -14.25 -9.96
N CYS A 168 -4.46 -14.42 -9.00
CA CYS A 168 -5.75 -15.06 -9.28
C CYS A 168 -6.56 -14.31 -10.35
N VAL A 169 -6.63 -12.98 -10.26
CA VAL A 169 -7.34 -12.14 -11.25
C VAL A 169 -6.65 -12.22 -12.62
N GLN A 170 -5.32 -12.23 -12.67
CA GLN A 170 -4.58 -12.37 -13.92
C GLN A 170 -4.75 -13.75 -14.57
N ILE A 171 -4.78 -14.83 -13.80
CA ILE A 171 -5.09 -16.17 -14.32
C ILE A 171 -6.47 -16.17 -14.99
N LEU A 172 -7.46 -15.56 -14.33
CA LEU A 172 -8.80 -15.41 -14.88
C LEU A 172 -8.84 -14.57 -16.15
N GLU A 173 -8.11 -13.46 -16.18
CA GLU A 173 -8.06 -12.56 -17.33
C GLU A 173 -7.40 -13.24 -18.54
N ILE A 174 -6.30 -13.98 -18.33
CA ILE A 174 -5.65 -14.77 -19.39
C ILE A 174 -6.63 -15.83 -19.91
N TYR A 175 -7.27 -16.57 -19.01
CA TYR A 175 -8.25 -17.58 -19.38
C TYR A 175 -9.42 -17.00 -20.18
N PHE A 176 -9.94 -15.85 -19.75
CA PHE A 176 -11.02 -15.16 -20.45
C PHE A 176 -10.60 -14.77 -21.87
N LYS A 177 -9.47 -14.06 -22.01
CA LYS A 177 -8.96 -13.59 -23.30
C LYS A 177 -8.61 -14.71 -24.26
N SER A 178 -8.03 -15.80 -23.78
CA SER A 178 -7.56 -16.89 -24.63
C SER A 178 -8.65 -17.86 -25.06
N PHE A 179 -9.71 -18.00 -24.26
CA PHE A 179 -10.68 -19.10 -24.42
C PHE A 179 -12.12 -18.63 -24.41
N MET A 180 -12.51 -17.72 -23.50
CA MET A 180 -13.91 -17.32 -23.34
C MET A 180 -14.39 -16.31 -24.39
N THR A 181 -13.49 -15.54 -25.00
CA THR A 181 -13.80 -14.59 -26.09
C THR A 181 -14.42 -15.25 -27.33
N ALA A 182 -14.26 -16.57 -27.49
CA ALA A 182 -14.94 -17.33 -28.54
C ALA A 182 -16.45 -17.51 -28.30
N PHE A 183 -16.91 -17.32 -27.05
CA PHE A 183 -18.29 -17.53 -26.62
C PHE A 183 -18.97 -16.25 -26.13
N ILE A 184 -18.19 -15.31 -25.59
CA ILE A 184 -18.69 -14.08 -24.96
C ILE A 184 -18.05 -12.88 -25.66
N ASP A 185 -18.86 -11.90 -26.06
CA ASP A 185 -18.37 -10.62 -26.55
C ASP A 185 -17.80 -9.80 -25.37
N GLU A 186 -16.51 -9.49 -25.42
CA GLU A 186 -15.81 -8.68 -24.41
C GLU A 186 -16.37 -7.26 -24.29
N HIS A 187 -16.95 -6.72 -25.37
CA HIS A 187 -17.47 -5.37 -25.43
C HIS A 187 -18.94 -5.26 -25.00
N ASP A 188 -19.63 -6.38 -24.81
CA ASP A 188 -20.99 -6.40 -24.28
C ASP A 188 -21.00 -6.15 -22.77
N PHE A 189 -21.26 -4.90 -22.39
CA PHE A 189 -21.34 -4.50 -20.98
C PHE A 189 -22.62 -4.99 -20.27
N LEU A 190 -23.64 -5.42 -21.02
CA LEU A 190 -24.87 -6.00 -20.46
C LEU A 190 -24.71 -7.49 -20.17
N ASN A 191 -23.69 -8.14 -20.75
CA ASN A 191 -23.40 -9.55 -20.49
C ASN A 191 -23.08 -9.80 -19.01
N THR A 192 -23.73 -10.80 -18.43
CA THR A 192 -23.60 -11.14 -17.00
C THR A 192 -22.17 -11.54 -16.65
N CYS A 193 -21.46 -12.27 -17.51
CA CYS A 193 -20.08 -12.69 -17.27
C CYS A 193 -19.13 -11.49 -17.16
N ASN A 194 -19.28 -10.51 -18.06
CA ASN A 194 -18.47 -9.28 -18.02
C ASN A 194 -18.77 -8.44 -16.78
N GLN A 195 -20.02 -8.40 -16.34
CA GLN A 195 -20.41 -7.74 -15.09
C GLN A 195 -19.84 -8.45 -13.86
N GLU A 196 -19.91 -9.78 -13.80
CA GLU A 196 -19.36 -10.58 -12.71
C GLU A 196 -17.83 -10.49 -12.64
N ARG A 197 -17.13 -10.45 -13.79
CA ARG A 197 -15.68 -10.25 -13.83
C ARG A 197 -15.29 -8.91 -13.23
N LYS A 198 -15.95 -7.84 -13.68
CA LYS A 198 -15.76 -6.48 -13.12
C LYS A 198 -16.15 -6.42 -11.64
N ALA A 199 -17.17 -7.16 -11.21
CA ALA A 199 -17.59 -7.21 -9.81
C ALA A 199 -16.56 -7.94 -8.93
N LEU A 200 -15.88 -8.96 -9.45
CA LEU A 200 -14.76 -9.62 -8.75
C LEU A 200 -13.56 -8.68 -8.62
N GLU A 201 -13.14 -8.02 -9.71
CA GLU A 201 -12.04 -7.04 -9.71
C GLU A 201 -12.31 -5.92 -8.68
N ARG A 202 -13.48 -5.28 -8.77
CA ARG A 202 -13.87 -4.24 -7.81
C ARG A 202 -13.87 -4.72 -6.36
N ALA A 203 -14.36 -5.94 -6.10
CA ALA A 203 -14.39 -6.46 -4.74
C ALA A 203 -12.98 -6.72 -4.18
N VAL A 204 -12.02 -7.07 -5.04
CA VAL A 204 -10.60 -7.17 -4.65
C VAL A 204 -10.06 -5.77 -4.38
N ASP A 205 -10.25 -4.82 -5.29
CA ASP A 205 -9.79 -3.44 -5.14
C ASP A 205 -10.33 -2.77 -3.86
N ASP A 206 -11.64 -2.91 -3.60
CA ASP A 206 -12.29 -2.40 -2.38
C ASP A 206 -11.67 -3.03 -1.12
N SER A 207 -11.36 -4.33 -1.16
CA SER A 207 -10.74 -5.03 -0.03
C SER A 207 -9.31 -4.57 0.22
N VAL A 208 -8.56 -4.29 -0.85
CA VAL A 208 -7.20 -3.72 -0.77
C VAL A 208 -7.26 -2.32 -0.20
N ALA A 209 -8.16 -1.45 -0.68
CA ALA A 209 -8.31 -0.09 -0.18
C ALA A 209 -8.58 -0.08 1.33
N VAL A 210 -9.54 -0.88 1.81
CA VAL A 210 -9.85 -0.97 3.24
C VAL A 210 -8.65 -1.46 4.07
N GLY A 211 -7.91 -2.46 3.56
CA GLY A 211 -6.73 -2.95 4.27
C GLY A 211 -5.60 -1.92 4.31
N MET A 212 -5.38 -1.18 3.22
CA MET A 212 -4.40 -0.10 3.16
C MET A 212 -4.71 1.00 4.17
N ASP A 213 -5.97 1.43 4.26
CA ASP A 213 -6.40 2.43 5.25
C ASP A 213 -6.11 1.96 6.68
N CYS A 214 -6.36 0.69 6.99
CA CYS A 214 -6.05 0.11 8.31
C CYS A 214 -4.54 0.15 8.59
N VAL A 215 -3.70 -0.22 7.62
CA VAL A 215 -2.24 -0.20 7.79
C VAL A 215 -1.74 1.23 8.01
N ILE A 216 -2.19 2.21 7.19
CA ILE A 216 -1.83 3.63 7.36
C ILE A 216 -2.22 4.10 8.76
N GLU A 217 -3.44 3.78 9.21
CA GLU A 217 -3.93 4.22 10.50
C GLU A 217 -3.06 3.67 11.66
N ILE A 218 -2.68 2.40 11.61
CA ILE A 218 -1.79 1.80 12.60
C ILE A 218 -0.42 2.48 12.59
N ILE A 219 0.16 2.69 11.40
CA ILE A 219 1.46 3.36 11.24
C ILE A 219 1.42 4.76 11.83
N MET A 220 0.39 5.54 11.50
CA MET A 220 0.29 6.92 11.94
C MET A 220 0.03 7.03 13.44
N ARG A 221 -0.81 6.16 14.02
CA ARG A 221 -1.05 6.14 15.47
C ARG A 221 0.19 5.75 16.25
N GLN A 222 0.89 4.70 15.82
CA GLN A 222 2.12 4.27 16.48
C GLN A 222 3.21 5.33 16.34
N THR A 223 3.35 5.96 15.17
CA THR A 223 4.28 7.07 14.95
C THR A 223 3.96 8.25 15.86
N GLN A 224 2.69 8.68 15.93
CA GLN A 224 2.25 9.74 16.85
C GLN A 224 2.55 9.38 18.31
N HIS A 225 2.29 8.13 18.72
CA HIS A 225 2.59 7.68 20.08
C HIS A 225 4.08 7.79 20.40
N ILE A 226 4.94 7.33 19.50
CA ILE A 226 6.40 7.42 19.66
C ILE A 226 6.85 8.89 19.74
N VAL A 227 6.34 9.74 18.84
CA VAL A 227 6.63 11.17 18.83
C VAL A 227 6.20 11.84 20.14
N ASP A 228 5.05 11.46 20.70
CA ASP A 228 4.56 11.98 21.98
C ASP A 228 5.39 11.55 23.20
N THR A 229 6.34 10.62 23.06
CA THR A 229 7.31 10.28 24.11
C THR A 229 8.44 11.30 24.27
N GLN A 230 8.56 12.25 23.35
CA GLN A 230 9.56 13.33 23.40
C GLN A 230 9.39 14.19 24.65
N MET A 231 10.50 14.53 25.30
CA MET A 231 10.48 15.30 26.54
C MET A 231 10.61 16.80 26.29
N SER A 232 9.98 17.62 27.12
CA SER A 232 10.14 19.09 27.03
C SER A 232 11.59 19.56 27.18
N ALA A 233 12.42 18.78 27.91
CA ALA A 233 13.84 19.06 28.08
C ALA A 233 14.65 18.96 26.77
N ASP A 234 14.14 18.22 25.77
CA ASP A 234 14.82 18.08 24.48
C ASP A 234 14.80 19.39 23.68
N TYR A 235 13.69 20.14 23.72
CA TYR A 235 13.54 21.42 23.02
C TYR A 235 13.61 22.65 23.93
N SER A 236 13.73 22.45 25.24
CA SER A 236 13.99 23.50 26.23
C SER A 236 15.04 23.03 27.24
N PRO A 237 16.29 22.77 26.80
CA PRO A 237 17.37 22.34 27.67
C PRO A 237 17.73 23.41 28.71
N ASP A 238 18.20 22.96 29.88
CA ASP A 238 18.76 23.84 30.90
C ASP A 238 20.07 24.48 30.42
N SER A 239 20.35 25.70 30.86
CA SER A 239 21.47 26.53 30.37
C SER A 239 22.87 25.92 30.53
N ASN A 240 23.01 24.86 31.33
CA ASN A 240 24.28 24.19 31.63
C ASN A 240 24.47 22.87 30.87
N VAL A 241 23.53 22.48 30.00
CA VAL A 241 23.59 21.21 29.26
C VAL A 241 24.29 21.43 27.93
N SER A 242 25.39 20.71 27.70
CA SER A 242 26.01 20.65 26.37
C SER A 242 25.10 19.85 25.45
N LEU A 243 24.58 20.50 24.40
CA LEU A 243 23.78 19.83 23.40
C LEU A 243 24.66 18.95 22.51
N THR A 244 24.32 17.66 22.44
CA THR A 244 24.80 16.77 21.40
C THR A 244 23.79 16.87 20.28
N LEU A 245 24.10 17.59 19.20
CA LEU A 245 23.21 17.90 18.06
C LEU A 245 22.91 16.66 17.19
N THR A 246 22.56 15.55 17.82
CA THR A 246 22.08 14.32 17.19
C THR A 246 20.56 14.26 17.32
N PRO A 247 19.84 13.65 16.37
CA PRO A 247 18.40 13.47 16.49
C PRO A 247 18.00 12.84 17.81
N THR A 248 16.87 13.27 18.36
CA THR A 248 16.36 12.79 19.63
C THR A 248 15.93 11.33 19.57
N VAL A 249 15.77 10.72 20.75
CA VAL A 249 15.38 9.31 20.85
C VAL A 249 14.00 9.09 20.25
N ALA A 250 13.04 10.00 20.48
CA ALA A 250 11.70 9.88 19.89
C ALA A 250 11.76 9.98 18.35
N CYS A 251 12.50 10.96 17.82
CA CYS A 251 12.70 11.12 16.38
C CYS A 251 13.33 9.89 15.74
N THR A 252 14.42 9.38 16.32
CA THR A 252 15.11 8.19 15.83
C THR A 252 14.19 6.96 15.85
N ARG A 253 13.43 6.75 16.92
CA ARG A 253 12.46 5.65 17.03
C ARG A 253 11.34 5.77 16.01
N ALA A 254 10.81 6.97 15.79
CA ALA A 254 9.72 7.21 14.84
C ALA A 254 10.18 6.90 13.41
N VAL A 255 11.33 7.43 13.00
CA VAL A 255 11.91 7.17 11.66
C VAL A 255 12.29 5.70 11.48
N GLN A 256 12.80 5.04 12.52
CA GLN A 256 13.06 3.60 12.47
C GLN A 256 11.78 2.80 12.24
N PHE A 257 10.69 3.12 12.94
CA PHE A 257 9.41 2.43 12.78
C PHE A 257 8.80 2.68 11.38
N LEU A 258 8.82 3.92 10.90
CA LEU A 258 8.42 4.25 9.52
C LEU A 258 9.25 3.47 8.50
N GLY A 259 10.57 3.38 8.70
CA GLY A 259 11.49 2.66 7.83
C GLY A 259 11.18 1.16 7.73
N GLU A 260 10.73 0.51 8.80
CA GLU A 260 10.36 -0.92 8.77
C GLU A 260 9.16 -1.19 7.86
N SER A 261 8.10 -0.37 7.95
CA SER A 261 6.96 -0.47 7.04
C SER A 261 7.36 -0.11 5.60
N THR A 262 8.22 0.90 5.41
CA THR A 262 8.69 1.26 4.07
C THR A 262 9.47 0.13 3.40
N VAL A 263 10.32 -0.60 4.12
CA VAL A 263 11.04 -1.78 3.60
C VAL A 263 10.05 -2.85 3.13
N ILE A 264 8.97 -3.07 3.88
CA ILE A 264 7.92 -4.02 3.48
C ILE A 264 7.23 -3.54 2.20
N LEU A 265 6.83 -2.27 2.11
CA LEU A 265 6.21 -1.70 0.91
C LEU A 265 7.12 -1.75 -0.31
N GLN A 266 8.43 -1.53 -0.13
CA GLN A 266 9.41 -1.62 -1.22
C GLN A 266 9.53 -3.04 -1.77
N SER A 267 9.20 -4.07 -0.98
CA SER A 267 9.14 -5.46 -1.46
C SER A 267 8.03 -5.70 -2.50
N MET A 268 7.03 -4.80 -2.59
CA MET A 268 5.98 -4.84 -3.61
C MET A 268 6.46 -4.28 -4.96
N THR A 269 7.26 -5.05 -5.69
CA THR A 269 7.89 -4.60 -6.95
C THR A 269 6.88 -4.25 -8.06
N GLY A 270 5.76 -4.98 -8.17
CA GLY A 270 4.76 -4.80 -9.23
C GLY A 270 3.77 -3.63 -9.03
N HIS A 271 3.73 -2.98 -7.86
CA HIS A 271 2.69 -2.02 -7.50
C HIS A 271 3.23 -0.61 -7.23
N ARG A 272 4.05 -0.07 -8.14
CA ARG A 272 4.71 1.23 -7.96
C ARG A 272 3.75 2.38 -7.67
N GLN A 273 2.65 2.50 -8.42
CA GLN A 273 1.68 3.60 -8.23
C GLN A 273 1.02 3.52 -6.86
N MET A 274 0.57 2.32 -6.47
CA MET A 274 -0.01 2.06 -5.15
C MET A 274 0.96 2.43 -4.02
N ARG A 275 2.23 2.02 -4.15
CA ARG A 275 3.29 2.40 -3.18
C ARG A 275 3.49 3.91 -3.11
N THR A 276 3.51 4.61 -4.25
CA THR A 276 3.67 6.07 -4.29
C THR A 276 2.51 6.77 -3.58
N VAL A 277 1.26 6.37 -3.86
CA VAL A 277 0.08 6.96 -3.19
C VAL A 277 0.12 6.69 -1.69
N PHE A 278 0.45 5.46 -1.28
CA PHE A 278 0.53 5.06 0.11
C PHE A 278 1.59 5.85 0.90
N LEU A 279 2.80 5.98 0.34
CA LEU A 279 3.88 6.76 0.98
C LEU A 279 3.60 8.26 0.97
N GLY A 280 2.94 8.78 -0.06
CA GLY A 280 2.47 10.17 -0.10
C GLY A 280 1.49 10.47 1.03
N GLU A 281 0.49 9.61 1.23
CA GLU A 281 -0.48 9.75 2.34
C GLU A 281 0.20 9.70 3.71
N ILE A 282 1.12 8.75 3.93
CA ILE A 282 1.92 8.69 5.16
C ILE A 282 2.73 9.99 5.33
N GLY A 283 3.36 10.49 4.26
CA GLY A 283 4.18 11.71 4.31
C GLY A 283 3.35 12.94 4.69
N VAL A 284 2.18 13.13 4.10
CA VAL A 284 1.27 14.24 4.43
C VAL A 284 0.76 14.12 5.87
N ARG A 285 0.30 12.93 6.30
CA ARG A 285 -0.16 12.74 7.69
C ARG A 285 0.98 12.92 8.69
N LEU A 286 2.18 12.44 8.39
CA LEU A 286 3.37 12.63 9.23
C LEU A 286 3.71 14.11 9.38
N PHE A 287 3.65 14.88 8.30
CA PHE A 287 3.85 16.33 8.38
C PHE A 287 2.91 16.97 9.41
N TYR A 288 1.61 16.66 9.39
CA TYR A 288 0.65 17.22 10.35
C TYR A 288 0.88 16.71 11.77
N VAL A 289 1.27 15.44 11.95
CA VAL A 289 1.70 14.89 13.25
C VAL A 289 2.86 15.71 13.82
N LEU A 290 3.87 16.00 13.00
CA LEU A 290 5.03 16.79 13.41
C LEU A 290 4.66 18.26 13.69
N LEU A 291 3.83 18.86 12.83
CA LEU A 291 3.37 20.23 12.99
C LEU A 291 2.63 20.42 14.32
N GLU A 292 1.67 19.55 14.62
CA GLU A 292 0.93 19.57 15.88
C GLU A 292 1.80 19.20 17.08
N HIS A 293 2.78 18.32 16.90
CA HIS A 293 3.74 18.00 17.95
C HIS A 293 4.58 19.22 18.33
N ILE A 294 5.16 19.94 17.36
CA ILE A 294 5.97 21.14 17.60
C ILE A 294 5.17 22.19 18.40
N LYS A 295 3.90 22.38 18.06
CA LYS A 295 3.00 23.34 18.73
C LYS A 295 2.80 23.07 20.23
N ARG A 296 3.08 21.85 20.71
CA ARG A 296 2.98 21.49 22.14
C ARG A 296 4.18 21.95 22.98
N PHE A 297 5.27 22.36 22.34
CA PHE A 297 6.50 22.74 23.04
C PHE A 297 6.69 24.25 23.09
N ARG A 298 7.39 24.68 24.15
CA ARG A 298 8.02 25.99 24.20
C ARG A 298 9.51 25.80 23.94
N ILE A 299 10.00 26.34 22.84
CA ILE A 299 11.30 25.97 22.27
C ILE A 299 12.31 27.10 22.51
N THR A 300 13.43 26.79 23.16
CA THR A 300 14.54 27.75 23.35
C THR A 300 15.45 27.79 22.13
N GLU A 301 16.28 28.83 21.98
CA GLU A 301 17.24 28.91 20.86
C GLU A 301 18.15 27.66 20.77
N PRO A 302 18.75 27.15 21.87
CA PRO A 302 19.47 25.87 21.85
C PRO A 302 18.58 24.70 21.41
N GLY A 303 17.33 24.62 21.90
CA GLY A 303 16.37 23.61 21.48
C GLY A 303 15.93 23.73 20.01
N GLY A 304 16.03 24.91 19.42
CA GLY A 304 15.84 25.14 17.99
C GLY A 304 16.85 24.38 17.14
N PHE A 305 18.12 24.33 17.55
CA PHE A 305 19.13 23.49 16.88
C PHE A 305 18.80 21.99 16.99
N GLN A 306 18.27 21.56 18.14
CA GLN A 306 17.82 20.18 18.35
C GLN A 306 16.62 19.83 17.45
N LEU A 307 15.64 20.73 17.35
CA LEU A 307 14.50 20.58 16.44
C LEU A 307 14.96 20.46 14.98
N ILE A 308 15.93 21.27 14.55
CA ILE A 308 16.50 21.18 13.20
C ILE A 308 17.15 19.81 12.96
N ALA A 309 17.86 19.25 13.94
CA ALA A 309 18.44 17.91 13.84
C ALA A 309 17.36 16.83 13.64
N ASP A 310 16.26 16.90 14.40
CA ASP A 310 15.12 15.97 14.26
C ASP A 310 14.44 16.11 12.88
N LEU A 311 14.16 17.35 12.46
CA LEU A 311 13.51 17.61 11.17
C LEU A 311 14.38 17.23 9.97
N ASN A 312 15.71 17.27 10.12
CA ASN A 312 16.62 16.73 9.11
C ASN A 312 16.44 15.22 8.95
N LEU A 313 16.33 14.47 10.05
CA LEU A 313 16.14 13.02 9.96
C LEU A 313 14.78 12.66 9.34
N TYR A 314 13.71 13.37 9.69
CA TYR A 314 12.41 13.19 9.03
C TYR A 314 12.44 13.57 7.55
N TYR A 315 13.15 14.64 7.19
CA TYR A 315 13.34 15.03 5.81
C TYR A 315 14.13 13.99 5.00
N ASP A 316 15.19 13.43 5.58
CA ASP A 316 16.01 12.42 4.89
C ASP A 316 15.17 11.17 4.60
N TRP A 317 14.34 10.74 5.56
CA TRP A 317 13.36 9.69 5.32
C TRP A 317 12.37 10.09 4.21
N ALA A 318 11.81 11.30 4.25
CA ALA A 318 10.86 11.73 3.23
C ALA A 318 11.51 11.79 1.83
N ALA A 319 12.71 12.35 1.72
CA ALA A 319 13.43 12.54 0.46
C ALA A 319 13.73 11.22 -0.26
N GLU A 320 13.91 10.13 0.50
CA GLU A 320 14.15 8.79 -0.06
C GLU A 320 12.84 8.10 -0.49
N HIS A 321 11.71 8.41 0.15
CA HIS A 321 10.53 7.56 0.10
C HIS A 321 9.27 8.19 -0.52
N VAL A 322 9.07 9.51 -0.38
CA VAL A 322 7.87 10.19 -0.89
C VAL A 322 8.12 10.89 -2.22
N ASP A 323 7.05 11.25 -2.91
CA ASP A 323 7.13 11.98 -4.17
C ASP A 323 7.50 13.47 -3.95
N PRO A 324 7.93 14.19 -5.00
CA PRO A 324 8.36 15.59 -4.88
C PRO A 324 7.29 16.55 -4.37
N GLU A 325 6.00 16.30 -4.60
CA GLU A 325 4.93 17.15 -4.10
C GLU A 325 4.81 17.02 -2.59
N THR A 326 4.82 15.79 -2.08
CA THR A 326 4.82 15.50 -0.64
C THR A 326 6.12 15.99 0.03
N LEU A 327 7.28 15.85 -0.62
CA LEU A 327 8.57 16.30 -0.06
C LEU A 327 8.60 17.79 0.28
N ARG A 328 7.86 18.63 -0.47
CA ARG A 328 7.76 20.09 -0.21
C ARG A 328 7.27 20.40 1.20
N TYR A 329 6.43 19.56 1.79
CA TYR A 329 5.95 19.74 3.16
C TYR A 329 7.11 19.69 4.17
N PHE A 330 8.02 18.73 4.01
CA PHE A 330 9.19 18.59 4.87
C PHE A 330 10.24 19.67 4.61
N THR A 331 10.41 20.12 3.36
CA THR A 331 11.25 21.28 3.04
C THR A 331 10.75 22.54 3.75
N ALA A 332 9.45 22.83 3.65
CA ALA A 332 8.84 23.99 4.28
C ALA A 332 8.96 23.94 5.81
N LEU A 333 8.82 22.75 6.41
CA LEU A 333 8.97 22.57 7.86
C LEU A 333 10.41 22.82 8.32
N LYS A 334 11.42 22.36 7.56
CA LYS A 334 12.83 22.68 7.80
C LYS A 334 13.14 24.15 7.66
N ASP A 335 12.60 24.80 6.63
CA ASP A 335 12.77 26.24 6.44
C ASP A 335 12.16 27.02 7.61
N LEU A 336 10.96 26.64 8.04
CA LEU A 336 10.29 27.24 9.20
C LEU A 336 11.07 27.04 10.51
N ALA A 337 11.74 25.90 10.69
CA ALA A 337 12.53 25.62 11.88
C ALA A 337 13.70 26.58 12.09
N ASN A 338 14.22 27.22 11.02
CA ASN A 338 15.23 28.28 11.14
C ASN A 338 14.72 29.46 11.97
N CYS A 339 13.40 29.67 12.04
CA CYS A 339 12.82 30.69 12.90
C CYS A 339 13.12 30.48 14.38
N PHE A 340 13.56 29.31 14.84
CA PHE A 340 13.92 29.10 16.26
C PHE A 340 15.36 29.50 16.61
N ILE A 341 16.24 29.63 15.61
CA ILE A 341 17.67 29.97 15.81
C ILE A 341 18.01 31.38 15.34
N LEU A 342 17.14 32.02 14.55
CA LEU A 342 17.35 33.39 14.10
C LEU A 342 17.16 34.40 15.23
N ALA A 343 17.93 35.49 15.16
CA ALA A 343 17.76 36.62 16.05
C ALA A 343 16.41 37.31 15.78
N PRO A 344 15.73 37.86 16.82
CA PRO A 344 14.39 38.45 16.67
C PRO A 344 14.26 39.51 15.57
N ARG A 345 15.30 40.33 15.38
CA ARG A 345 15.34 41.39 14.36
C ARG A 345 15.29 40.86 12.92
N ASP A 346 15.73 39.62 12.71
CA ASP A 346 15.89 39.01 11.38
C ASP A 346 14.66 38.16 10.99
N LEU A 347 13.81 37.79 11.96
CA LEU A 347 12.64 36.92 11.74
C LEU A 347 11.66 37.46 10.70
N ARG A 348 11.33 38.76 10.77
CA ARG A 348 10.37 39.37 9.85
C ARG A 348 10.86 39.31 8.40
N GLY A 349 12.12 39.66 8.17
CA GLY A 349 12.73 39.63 6.85
C GLY A 349 12.82 38.20 6.30
N PHE A 350 13.17 37.24 7.16
CA PHE A 350 13.20 35.83 6.82
C PHE A 350 11.81 35.31 6.39
N LEU A 351 10.77 35.55 7.18
CA LEU A 351 9.41 35.11 6.84
C LEU A 351 8.93 35.74 5.53
N GLN A 352 9.22 37.03 5.31
CA GLN A 352 8.88 37.71 4.07
C GLN A 352 9.56 37.10 2.83
N ASP A 353 10.83 36.71 2.95
CA ASP A 353 11.54 35.98 1.89
C ASP A 353 10.91 34.60 1.63
N GLN A 354 10.54 33.85 2.67
CA GLN A 354 9.87 32.55 2.52
C GLN A 354 8.52 32.65 1.80
N TYR A 355 7.68 33.63 2.16
CA TYR A 355 6.42 33.89 1.46
C TYR A 355 6.66 34.33 0.01
N SER A 356 7.67 35.16 -0.25
CA SER A 356 8.03 35.59 -1.62
C SER A 356 8.46 34.41 -2.50
N ARG A 357 9.13 33.41 -1.91
CA ARG A 357 9.52 32.15 -2.57
C ARG A 357 8.39 31.14 -2.67
N ARG A 358 7.20 31.43 -2.14
CA ARG A 358 6.05 30.53 -2.11
C ARG A 358 6.36 29.21 -1.39
N THR A 359 7.24 29.25 -0.38
CA THR A 359 7.64 28.08 0.40
C THR A 359 6.43 27.41 1.04
N PHE A 360 5.45 28.20 1.50
CA PHE A 360 4.27 27.72 2.22
C PHE A 360 3.02 27.51 1.34
N ASP A 361 3.06 27.91 0.06
CA ASP A 361 1.92 27.83 -0.85
C ASP A 361 1.45 26.38 -1.04
N GLY A 362 0.22 26.11 -0.58
CA GLY A 362 -0.39 24.77 -0.63
C GLY A 362 0.14 23.80 0.43
N VAL A 363 0.96 24.26 1.37
CA VAL A 363 1.58 23.44 2.42
C VAL A 363 1.10 23.83 3.81
N MET A 364 1.16 25.13 4.15
CA MET A 364 0.72 25.68 5.44
C MET A 364 -0.06 26.96 5.23
N ARG A 365 -1.09 27.17 6.05
CA ARG A 365 -1.75 28.47 6.16
C ARG A 365 -0.85 29.43 6.93
N SER A 366 -1.00 30.72 6.66
CA SER A 366 -0.24 31.75 7.39
C SER A 366 -0.45 31.67 8.90
N GLU A 367 -1.67 31.36 9.35
CA GLU A 367 -2.01 31.14 10.76
C GLU A 367 -1.14 30.04 11.37
N GLU A 368 -1.01 28.89 10.70
CA GLU A 368 -0.21 27.76 11.18
C GLU A 368 1.29 28.10 11.26
N VAL A 369 1.80 28.87 10.30
CA VAL A 369 3.17 29.38 10.31
C VAL A 369 3.40 30.23 11.56
N TYR A 370 2.50 31.18 11.85
CA TYR A 370 2.63 32.04 13.02
C TYR A 370 2.43 31.29 14.34
N ASP A 371 1.55 30.29 14.40
CA ASP A 371 1.38 29.42 15.58
C ASP A 371 2.68 28.68 15.92
N VAL A 372 3.39 28.16 14.92
CA VAL A 372 4.69 27.50 15.12
C VAL A 372 5.74 28.51 15.57
N VAL A 373 5.82 29.69 14.94
CA VAL A 373 6.77 30.74 15.37
C VAL A 373 6.47 31.19 16.82
N ALA A 374 5.20 31.18 17.22
CA ALA A 374 4.77 31.52 18.57
C ALA A 374 5.26 30.54 19.66
N CYS A 375 5.71 29.34 19.26
CA CYS A 375 6.32 28.36 20.18
C CYS A 375 7.69 28.78 20.69
N ARG A 376 8.34 29.79 20.11
CA ARG A 376 9.62 30.31 20.61
C ARG A 376 9.50 30.75 22.07
N SER A 377 10.52 30.45 22.87
CA SER A 377 10.52 30.77 24.29
C SER A 377 10.47 32.28 24.58
N ASP A 378 11.03 33.10 23.70
CA ASP A 378 11.07 34.57 23.78
C ASP A 378 9.91 35.27 23.05
N TYR A 379 9.00 34.52 22.42
CA TYR A 379 7.95 35.07 21.53
C TYR A 379 7.15 36.22 22.15
N ARG A 380 6.78 36.10 23.43
CA ARG A 380 6.03 37.14 24.16
C ARG A 380 6.71 38.51 24.14
N ASN A 381 8.04 38.55 24.11
CA ASN A 381 8.83 39.78 24.11
C ASN A 381 9.02 40.35 22.70
N ILE A 382 8.94 39.50 21.67
CA ILE A 382 9.25 39.84 20.28
C ILE A 382 8.00 39.89 19.39
N ARG A 383 6.82 39.61 19.94
CA ARG A 383 5.54 39.55 19.23
C ARG A 383 5.28 40.75 18.32
N THR A 384 5.52 41.96 18.81
CA THR A 384 5.32 43.20 18.03
C THR A 384 6.29 43.35 16.86
N GLN A 385 7.46 42.72 16.93
CA GLN A 385 8.47 42.73 15.86
C GLN A 385 8.13 41.72 14.75
N VAL A 386 7.35 40.69 15.09
CA VAL A 386 6.96 39.60 14.18
C VAL A 386 5.57 39.86 13.56
N GLU A 387 4.57 40.21 14.38
CA GLU A 387 3.17 40.41 13.94
C GLU A 387 2.85 41.85 13.52
N GLY A 388 3.68 42.83 13.92
CA GLY A 388 3.26 44.23 14.02
C GLY A 388 2.85 44.95 12.73
N HIS A 389 2.99 44.34 11.54
CA HIS A 389 2.59 44.90 10.25
C HIS A 389 2.28 43.78 9.23
N CYS A 390 1.56 42.73 9.64
CA CYS A 390 1.20 41.61 8.76
C CYS A 390 0.03 41.96 7.81
N ASP A 391 0.25 42.91 6.91
CA ASP A 391 -0.55 43.08 5.67
C ASP A 391 0.01 42.15 4.58
N PHE A 392 0.01 40.85 4.82
CA PHE A 392 0.46 39.84 3.83
C PHE A 392 -0.61 38.77 3.58
N MET A 393 -1.88 39.17 3.58
CA MET A 393 -2.95 38.45 2.89
C MET A 393 -3.18 39.02 1.50
#